data_AF-A0A0Q5UBM6-F1
#
_entry.id   AF-A0A0Q5UBM6-F1
#
_cell.length_a   1.000
_cell.length_b   1.000
_cell.length_c   1.000
_cell.angle_alpha   90.00
_cell.angle_beta   90.00
_cell.angle_gamma   90.00
#
_symmetry.space_group_name_H-M   'P 1'
#
loop_
_entity.id
_entity.type
_entity.pdbx_description
1 polymer ?
#
loop_
_entity_poly.entity_id
_entity_poly.type
_entity_poly.pdbx_seq_one_letter_code
_entity_poly.pdbx_strand_id
1 'polypeptide(L)'
;MKKLLLLLLLISSSVFSQEKYLELKNNETGKVRKITENKKVKIITNDNSYYIGRVQIVDSATVKIKENYIKLEDIDVISRKSVGKTIVGNSLVVLGWFALTGSAVAIIALEPVLAIVAFSTGLTVGITGKILLSNTNKNYHREKWTYKIIYL
;
A
#
# COMPACT_ATOMS: atom_id res chain seq x y z
N MET A 1 -10.15 19.24 -40.40
CA MET A 1 -10.56 20.20 -39.34
C MET A 1 -11.23 19.52 -38.14
N LYS A 2 -12.27 18.69 -38.31
CA LYS A 2 -12.94 17.97 -37.19
C LYS A 2 -11.99 17.10 -36.32
N LYS A 3 -11.01 16.42 -36.94
CA LYS A 3 -10.04 15.58 -36.21
C LYS A 3 -9.07 16.39 -35.31
N LEU A 4 -8.74 17.63 -35.72
CA LEU A 4 -7.87 18.52 -34.95
C LEU A 4 -8.60 19.10 -33.73
N LEU A 5 -9.90 19.40 -33.89
CA LEU A 5 -10.76 19.87 -32.81
C LEU A 5 -10.93 18.81 -31.70
N LEU A 6 -11.07 17.54 -32.08
CA LEU A 6 -11.17 16.42 -31.13
C LEU A 6 -9.87 16.23 -30.33
N LEU A 7 -8.72 16.41 -30.96
CA LEU A 7 -7.42 16.32 -30.31
C LEU A 7 -7.22 17.46 -29.29
N LEU A 8 -7.66 18.67 -29.62
CA LEU A 8 -7.62 19.82 -28.71
C LEU A 8 -8.52 19.61 -27.47
N LEU A 9 -9.70 19.00 -27.67
CA LEU A 9 -10.63 18.72 -26.58
C LEU A 9 -10.03 17.75 -25.55
N LEU A 10 -9.36 16.69 -26.02
CA LEU A 10 -8.72 15.68 -25.17
C LEU A 10 -7.53 16.23 -24.37
N ILE A 11 -6.82 17.22 -24.90
CA ILE A 11 -5.70 17.86 -24.20
C ILE A 11 -6.20 18.86 -23.13
N SER A 12 -7.38 19.47 -23.33
CA SER A 12 -7.94 20.41 -22.35
C SER A 12 -8.36 19.74 -21.03
N SER A 13 -8.75 18.46 -21.07
CA SER A 13 -9.19 17.72 -19.88
C SER A 13 -8.06 17.33 -18.90
N SER A 14 -6.79 17.37 -19.31
CA SER A 14 -5.68 17.05 -18.40
C SER A 14 -5.25 18.22 -17.51
N VAL A 15 -5.65 19.45 -17.85
CA VAL A 15 -5.24 20.68 -17.14
C VAL A 15 -6.02 20.89 -15.84
N PHE A 16 -7.16 20.24 -15.64
CA PHE A 16 -8.03 20.40 -14.46
C PHE A 16 -7.86 19.37 -13.35
N SER A 17 -6.80 18.55 -13.39
CA SER A 17 -6.51 17.60 -12.31
C SER A 17 -5.84 18.31 -11.13
N GLN A 18 -6.60 19.02 -10.30
CA GLN A 18 -6.12 19.53 -9.01
C GLN A 18 -5.64 18.36 -8.15
N GLU A 19 -4.34 18.29 -7.87
CA GLU A 19 -3.78 17.20 -7.08
C GLU A 19 -4.03 17.47 -5.60
N LYS A 20 -4.82 16.60 -4.97
CA LYS A 20 -5.07 16.62 -3.53
C LYS A 20 -4.25 15.54 -2.84
N TYR A 21 -3.62 15.88 -1.73
CA TYR A 21 -2.91 14.90 -0.91
C TYR A 21 -2.99 15.21 0.58
N LEU A 22 -2.89 14.13 1.36
CA LEU A 22 -2.72 14.19 2.80
C LEU A 22 -1.22 14.27 3.12
N GLU A 23 -0.81 15.40 3.65
CA GLU A 23 0.54 15.67 4.14
C GLU A 23 0.70 15.18 5.57
N LEU A 24 1.78 14.43 5.81
CA LEU A 24 2.25 14.05 7.14
C LEU A 24 3.62 14.70 7.35
N LYS A 25 3.70 15.66 8.28
CA LYS A 25 4.95 16.35 8.61
C LYS A 25 5.43 15.92 9.98
N ASN A 26 6.66 15.42 10.07
CA ASN A 26 7.27 15.12 11.35
C ASN A 26 7.64 16.44 12.08
N ASN A 27 7.24 16.55 13.34
CA ASN A 27 7.40 17.76 14.13
C ASN A 27 8.85 17.98 14.58
N GLU A 28 9.61 16.91 14.82
CA GLU A 28 11.00 16.96 15.30
C GLU A 28 11.99 17.16 14.14
N THR A 29 11.84 16.39 13.06
CA THR A 29 12.82 16.34 11.97
C THR A 29 12.42 17.17 10.73
N GLY A 30 11.22 17.76 10.73
CA GLY A 30 10.66 18.49 9.58
C GLY A 30 10.35 17.62 8.35
N LYS A 31 10.47 16.30 8.44
CA LYS A 31 10.33 15.38 7.30
C LYS A 31 8.89 15.31 6.83
N VAL A 32 8.68 15.54 5.54
CA VAL A 32 7.34 15.49 4.92
C VAL A 32 7.12 14.17 4.18
N ARG A 33 5.94 13.58 4.36
CA ARG A 33 5.43 12.46 3.58
C ARG A 33 4.08 12.83 2.99
N LYS A 34 3.88 12.47 1.72
CA LYS A 34 2.63 12.72 1.01
C LYS A 34 1.89 11.41 0.80
N ILE A 35 0.61 11.39 1.13
CA ILE A 35 -0.32 10.31 0.80
C ILE A 35 -1.33 10.90 -0.19
N THR A 36 -1.15 10.59 -1.46
CA THR A 36 -2.09 11.00 -2.51
C THR A 36 -3.43 10.27 -2.34
N GLU A 37 -4.48 10.80 -2.98
CA GLU A 37 -5.76 10.10 -3.05
C GLU A 37 -5.65 8.67 -3.57
N ASN A 38 -6.64 7.85 -3.20
CA ASN A 38 -6.80 6.46 -3.58
C ASN A 38 -5.68 5.52 -3.09
N LYS A 39 -4.74 6.00 -2.26
CA LYS A 39 -3.73 5.15 -1.62
C LYS A 39 -4.33 4.38 -0.44
N LYS A 40 -3.94 3.11 -0.31
CA LYS A 40 -4.38 2.25 0.78
C LYS A 40 -3.68 2.65 2.09
N VAL A 41 -4.47 2.91 3.13
CA VAL A 41 -4.00 3.31 4.45
C VAL A 41 -4.74 2.52 5.53
N LYS A 42 -4.11 2.41 6.70
CA LYS A 42 -4.75 2.11 7.97
C LYS A 42 -4.84 3.42 8.75
N ILE A 43 -6.00 3.74 9.27
CA ILE A 43 -6.25 4.84 10.18
C ILE A 43 -6.66 4.25 11.52
N ILE A 44 -6.10 4.76 12.61
CA ILE A 44 -6.55 4.50 13.98
C ILE A 44 -7.01 5.85 14.53
N THR A 45 -8.21 5.89 15.06
CA THR A 45 -8.80 7.11 15.64
C THR A 45 -8.56 7.17 17.15
N ASN A 46 -8.77 8.34 17.75
CA ASN A 46 -8.54 8.60 19.18
C ASN A 46 -9.39 7.69 20.10
N ASP A 47 -10.51 7.16 19.60
CA ASP A 47 -11.37 6.18 20.25
C ASP A 47 -10.88 4.73 20.11
N ASN A 48 -9.68 4.51 19.56
CA ASN A 48 -9.09 3.21 19.21
C ASN A 48 -9.83 2.41 18.12
N SER A 49 -10.82 2.99 17.42
CA SER A 49 -11.39 2.38 16.23
C SER A 49 -10.36 2.35 15.09
N TYR A 50 -10.39 1.32 14.24
CA TYR A 50 -9.46 1.22 13.12
C TYR A 50 -10.17 0.99 11.78
N TYR A 51 -9.70 1.72 10.77
CA TYR A 51 -10.24 1.70 9.41
C TYR A 51 -9.14 1.37 8.41
N ILE A 52 -9.36 0.39 7.54
CA ILE A 52 -8.43 0.03 6.48
C ILE A 52 -9.15 0.19 5.14
N GLY A 53 -8.62 1.06 4.29
CA GLY A 53 -9.21 1.34 2.98
C GLY A 53 -8.36 2.28 2.16
N ARG A 54 -8.91 2.72 1.03
CA ARG A 54 -8.28 3.75 0.19
C ARG A 54 -8.73 5.12 0.68
N VAL A 55 -7.79 6.05 0.79
CA VAL A 55 -8.07 7.42 1.22
C VAL A 55 -8.78 8.19 0.12
N GLN A 56 -9.86 8.86 0.48
CA GLN A 56 -10.57 9.84 -0.34
C GLN A 56 -10.59 11.15 0.44
N ILE A 57 -10.25 12.27 -0.21
CA ILE A 57 -10.23 13.58 0.41
C ILE A 57 -11.58 14.24 0.14
N VAL A 58 -12.35 14.49 1.20
CA VAL A 58 -13.69 15.08 1.09
C VAL A 58 -13.58 16.59 1.13
N ASP A 59 -12.89 17.12 2.13
CA ASP A 59 -12.67 18.54 2.36
C ASP A 59 -11.31 18.78 3.05
N SER A 60 -11.04 20.00 3.54
CA SER A 60 -9.76 20.36 4.18
C SER A 60 -9.50 19.71 5.53
N ALA A 61 -10.52 19.15 6.18
CA ALA A 61 -10.47 18.58 7.51
C ALA A 61 -10.98 17.12 7.56
N THR A 62 -11.51 16.57 6.48
CA THR A 62 -12.16 15.25 6.48
C THR A 62 -11.61 14.34 5.39
N VAL A 63 -11.30 13.10 5.78
CA VAL A 63 -11.00 12.01 4.85
C VAL A 63 -12.07 10.93 4.93
N LYS A 64 -12.42 10.34 3.80
CA LYS A 64 -13.30 9.18 3.72
C LYS A 64 -12.49 7.91 3.53
N ILE A 65 -12.74 6.91 4.37
CA ILE A 65 -12.20 5.55 4.26
C ILE A 65 -13.37 4.56 4.15
N LYS A 66 -13.54 3.93 2.98
CA LYS A 66 -14.75 3.16 2.65
C LYS A 66 -15.98 4.05 2.83
N GLU A 67 -16.93 3.71 3.71
CA GLU A 67 -18.11 4.53 4.00
C GLU A 67 -17.97 5.44 5.22
N ASN A 68 -16.80 5.46 5.87
CA ASN A 68 -16.60 6.23 7.09
C ASN A 68 -15.94 7.58 6.79
N TYR A 69 -16.58 8.65 7.24
CA TYR A 69 -16.05 10.00 7.21
C TYR A 69 -15.30 10.24 8.52
N ILE A 70 -14.00 10.49 8.43
CA ILE A 70 -13.10 10.62 9.57
C ILE A 70 -12.47 11.99 9.49
N LYS A 71 -12.71 12.82 10.50
CA LYS A 71 -12.03 14.11 10.58
C LYS A 71 -10.57 13.90 10.89
N LEU A 72 -9.72 14.76 10.35
CA LEU A 72 -8.30 14.74 10.60
C LEU A 72 -8.03 14.82 12.09
N GLU A 73 -8.72 15.67 12.86
CA GLU A 73 -8.54 15.84 14.30
C GLU A 73 -8.71 14.54 15.12
N ASP A 74 -9.57 13.64 14.65
CA ASP A 74 -9.90 12.39 15.33
C ASP A 74 -8.90 11.26 15.04
N ILE A 75 -7.93 11.47 14.15
CA ILE A 75 -6.96 10.45 13.74
C ILE A 75 -5.76 10.44 14.70
N ASP A 76 -5.53 9.35 15.41
CA ASP A 76 -4.32 9.16 16.22
C ASP A 76 -3.13 8.64 15.40
N VAL A 77 -3.38 7.64 14.53
CA VAL A 77 -2.31 7.00 13.75
C VAL A 77 -2.71 6.83 12.31
N ILE A 78 -1.77 7.15 11.41
CA ILE A 78 -1.86 6.81 9.99
C ILE A 78 -0.73 5.85 9.64
N SER A 79 -1.05 4.76 8.96
CA SER A 79 -0.06 3.82 8.42
C SER A 79 -0.32 3.57 6.94
N ARG A 80 0.69 3.79 6.09
CA ARG A 80 0.56 3.48 4.67
C ARG A 80 0.62 1.98 4.46
N LYS A 81 -0.31 1.42 3.68
CA LYS A 81 -0.30 0.01 3.29
C LYS A 81 0.09 -0.09 1.81
N SER A 82 1.22 -0.74 1.52
CA SER A 82 1.66 -0.97 0.14
C SER A 82 0.92 -2.16 -0.46
N VAL A 83 0.07 -1.92 -1.45
CA VAL A 83 -0.61 -2.98 -2.20
C VAL A 83 0.42 -3.84 -2.96
N GLY A 84 1.45 -3.22 -3.54
CA GLY A 84 2.53 -3.94 -4.24
C GLY A 84 3.30 -4.88 -3.32
N LYS A 85 3.61 -4.45 -2.08
CA LYS A 85 4.26 -5.32 -1.07
C LYS A 85 3.40 -6.55 -0.76
N THR A 86 2.08 -6.35 -0.64
CA THR A 86 1.14 -7.45 -0.41
C THR A 86 1.08 -8.40 -1.61
N ILE A 87 1.01 -7.89 -2.84
CA ILE A 87 0.98 -8.71 -4.06
C ILE A 87 2.27 -9.53 -4.16
N VAL A 88 3.44 -8.87 -4.16
CA VAL A 88 4.73 -9.55 -4.29
C VAL A 88 4.95 -10.56 -3.16
N GLY A 89 4.69 -10.16 -1.91
CA GLY A 89 4.84 -11.05 -0.77
C GLY A 89 3.96 -12.30 -0.87
N ASN A 90 2.68 -12.14 -1.24
CA ASN A 90 1.78 -13.29 -1.44
C ASN A 90 2.23 -14.17 -2.60
N SER A 91 2.64 -13.60 -3.73
CA SER A 91 3.13 -14.37 -4.87
C SER A 91 4.36 -15.20 -4.50
N LEU A 92 5.32 -14.64 -3.75
CA LEU A 92 6.49 -15.39 -3.29
C LEU A 92 6.11 -16.52 -2.34
N VAL A 93 5.14 -16.32 -1.43
CA VAL A 93 4.65 -17.40 -0.57
C VAL A 93 4.05 -18.55 -1.39
N VAL A 94 3.25 -18.23 -2.41
CA VAL A 94 2.64 -19.25 -3.29
C VAL A 94 3.71 -19.98 -4.11
N LEU A 95 4.67 -19.26 -4.70
CA LEU A 95 5.78 -19.87 -5.44
C LEU A 95 6.64 -20.76 -4.54
N GLY A 96 6.94 -20.30 -3.32
CA GLY A 96 7.66 -21.09 -2.33
C GLY A 96 6.92 -22.37 -1.98
N TRP A 97 5.61 -22.28 -1.70
CA TRP A 97 4.77 -23.44 -1.45
C TRP A 97 4.76 -24.42 -2.63
N PHE A 98 4.61 -23.93 -3.86
CA PHE A 98 4.61 -24.76 -5.05
C PHE A 98 5.93 -25.52 -5.23
N ALA A 99 7.07 -24.85 -5.01
CA ALA A 99 8.39 -25.47 -5.05
C ALA A 99 8.56 -26.53 -3.93
N LEU A 100 8.03 -26.29 -2.73
CA LEU A 100 8.02 -27.29 -1.66
C LEU A 100 7.19 -28.52 -2.03
N THR A 101 5.96 -28.34 -2.52
CA THR A 101 5.12 -29.46 -2.96
C THR A 101 5.72 -30.18 -4.17
N GLY A 102 6.33 -29.45 -5.10
CA GLY A 102 7.02 -30.02 -6.25
C GLY A 102 8.25 -30.83 -5.84
N SER A 103 8.96 -30.42 -4.79
CA SER A 103 10.09 -31.17 -4.26
C SER A 103 9.68 -32.54 -3.74
N ALA A 104 8.56 -32.64 -3.03
CA ALA A 104 8.03 -33.91 -2.54
C ALA A 104 7.71 -34.89 -3.69
N VAL A 105 7.13 -34.39 -4.79
CA VAL A 105 6.88 -35.19 -6.00
C VAL A 105 8.20 -35.60 -6.67
N ALA A 106 9.16 -34.68 -6.74
CA ALA A 106 10.45 -34.92 -7.37
C ALA A 106 11.31 -35.97 -6.64
N ILE A 107 11.19 -36.10 -5.31
CA ILE A 107 11.86 -37.17 -4.55
C ILE A 107 11.38 -38.55 -4.99
N ILE A 108 10.11 -38.66 -5.37
CA ILE A 108 9.45 -39.94 -5.70
C ILE A 108 9.59 -40.27 -7.20
N ALA A 109 9.54 -39.26 -8.07
CA ALA A 109 9.36 -39.45 -9.51
C ALA A 109 10.53 -38.97 -10.40
N LEU A 110 11.51 -38.27 -9.82
CA LEU A 110 12.60 -37.60 -10.55
C LEU A 110 13.94 -37.80 -9.80
N GLU A 111 14.95 -36.98 -10.14
CA GLU A 111 16.26 -36.99 -9.54
C GLU A 111 16.30 -36.36 -8.13
N PRO A 112 16.92 -37.03 -7.12
CA PRO A 112 17.01 -36.52 -5.75
C PRO A 112 17.65 -35.13 -5.63
N VAL A 113 18.62 -34.82 -6.49
CA VAL A 113 19.29 -33.51 -6.51
C VAL A 113 18.31 -32.40 -6.86
N LEU A 114 17.42 -32.61 -7.84
CA LEU A 114 16.41 -31.62 -8.23
C LEU A 114 15.41 -31.38 -7.10
N ALA A 115 15.06 -32.43 -6.35
CA ALA A 115 14.20 -32.29 -5.18
C ALA A 115 14.82 -31.44 -4.07
N ILE A 116 16.09 -31.66 -3.73
CA ILE A 116 16.80 -30.88 -2.70
C ILE A 116 16.88 -29.39 -3.11
N VAL A 117 17.14 -29.11 -4.38
CA VAL A 117 17.19 -27.74 -4.91
C VAL A 117 15.79 -27.09 -4.87
N ALA A 118 14.75 -27.80 -5.29
CA ALA A 118 13.38 -27.30 -5.24
C ALA A 118 12.92 -27.03 -3.80
N PHE A 119 13.27 -27.91 -2.86
CA PHE A 119 12.91 -27.75 -1.44
C PHE A 119 13.60 -26.53 -0.82
N SER A 120 14.92 -26.41 -0.99
CA SER A 120 15.70 -25.29 -0.44
C SER A 120 15.29 -23.94 -1.04
N THR A 121 15.02 -23.91 -2.34
CA THR A 121 14.48 -22.72 -3.03
C THR A 121 13.09 -22.39 -2.51
N GLY A 122 12.22 -23.40 -2.37
CA GLY A 122 10.85 -23.23 -1.87
C GLY A 122 10.80 -22.63 -0.46
N LEU A 123 11.64 -23.11 0.45
CA LEU A 123 11.78 -22.55 1.80
C LEU A 123 12.23 -21.09 1.74
N THR A 124 13.31 -20.80 1.02
CA THR A 124 13.91 -19.46 0.95
C THR A 124 12.89 -18.45 0.41
N VAL A 125 12.30 -18.75 -0.75
CA VAL A 125 11.33 -17.89 -1.43
C VAL A 125 10.08 -17.69 -0.56
N GLY A 126 9.56 -18.75 0.05
CA GLY A 126 8.39 -18.68 0.93
C GLY A 126 8.64 -17.81 2.18
N ILE A 127 9.79 -18.00 2.84
CA ILE A 127 10.18 -17.21 4.03
C ILE A 127 10.37 -15.74 3.65
N THR A 128 11.07 -15.43 2.56
CA THR A 128 11.21 -14.04 2.07
C THR A 128 9.85 -13.41 1.80
N GLY A 129 8.93 -14.13 1.18
CA GLY A 129 7.54 -13.69 0.99
C GLY A 129 6.85 -13.34 2.30
N LYS A 130 6.94 -14.20 3.33
CA LYS A 130 6.38 -13.93 4.66
C LYS A 130 7.01 -12.72 5.35
N ILE A 131 8.33 -12.55 5.26
CA ILE A 131 9.04 -11.38 5.82
C ILE A 131 8.54 -10.10 5.16
N LEU A 132 8.36 -10.09 3.84
CA LEU A 132 7.77 -8.95 3.14
C LEU A 132 6.33 -8.68 3.59
N LEU A 133 5.53 -9.70 3.88
CA LEU A 133 4.16 -9.53 4.38
C LEU A 133 4.09 -9.10 5.85
N SER A 134 5.17 -9.25 6.62
CA SER A 134 5.21 -8.83 8.01
C SER A 134 4.76 -7.37 8.17
N ASN A 135 4.10 -7.07 9.30
CA ASN A 135 3.47 -5.77 9.56
C ASN A 135 4.49 -4.68 9.95
N THR A 136 5.57 -4.57 9.17
CA THR A 136 6.63 -3.55 9.27
C THR A 136 6.22 -2.21 8.64
N ASN A 137 4.92 -1.94 8.51
CA ASN A 137 4.49 -0.65 7.98
C ASN A 137 4.80 0.43 9.00
N LYS A 138 5.37 1.55 8.55
CA LYS A 138 5.63 2.69 9.43
C LYS A 138 4.31 3.30 9.86
N ASN A 139 4.19 3.49 11.17
CA ASN A 139 3.09 4.20 11.81
C ASN A 139 3.51 5.66 12.00
N TYR A 140 2.63 6.57 11.64
CA TYR A 140 2.80 8.00 11.81
C TYR A 140 1.85 8.43 12.91
N HIS A 141 2.32 8.47 14.16
CA HIS A 141 1.53 8.85 15.33
C HIS A 141 1.38 10.37 15.41
N ARG A 142 0.20 10.86 15.80
CA ARG A 142 -0.12 12.29 15.93
C ARG A 142 0.86 13.04 16.82
N GLU A 143 1.32 12.42 17.90
CA GLU A 143 2.32 13.00 18.81
C GLU A 143 3.57 13.53 18.09
N LYS A 144 4.03 12.79 17.06
CA LYS A 144 5.25 13.13 16.31
C LYS A 144 4.98 13.68 14.91
N TRP A 145 3.75 13.57 14.41
CA TRP A 145 3.39 13.89 13.04
C TRP A 145 2.12 14.73 12.97
N THR A 146 2.24 15.91 12.36
CA THR A 146 1.09 16.76 12.04
C THR A 146 0.50 16.37 10.69
N TYR A 147 -0.84 16.34 10.61
CA TYR A 147 -1.58 15.99 9.39
C TYR A 147 -2.25 17.23 8.79
N LYS A 148 -2.14 17.40 7.48
CA LYS A 148 -2.80 18.49 6.74
C LYS A 148 -3.23 18.02 5.36
N ILE A 149 -4.34 18.51 4.85
CA ILE A 149 -4.75 18.29 3.46
C ILE A 149 -4.29 19.48 2.63
N ILE A 150 -3.60 19.21 1.53
CA ILE A 150 -3.06 20.22 0.62
C ILE A 150 -3.70 20.04 -0.75
N TYR A 151 -4.05 21.17 -1.37
CA TYR A 151 -4.59 21.29 -2.71
C TYR A 151 -3.55 21.98 -3.58
N LEU A 152 -3.18 21.36 -4.71
CA LEU A 152 -2.29 21.92 -5.73
C LEU A 152 -3.07 22.39 -6.96
#